data_AF-A0A3D0Y0C8-F1
#
_entry.id   AF-A0A3D0Y0C8-F1
#
_cell.length_a   1.000
_cell.length_b   1.000
_cell.length_c   1.000
_cell.angle_alpha   90.00
_cell.angle_beta   90.00
_cell.angle_gamma   90.00
#
_symmetry.space_group_name_H-M   'P 1'
#
loop_
_entity.id
_entity.type
_entity.pdbx_description
1 polymer ?
#
loop_
_entity_poly.entity_id
_entity_poly.type
_entity_poly.pdbx_seq_one_letter_code
_entity_poly.pdbx_strand_id
1 'polypeptide(L)'
;MGDSATTIIAIFLAAILMFVFPLMTMADKTDDTVKLTVQTATTEFTNDIRSTGLLSQQKYDNFILALSSTNNSYDAEIVVQKLDENPAKKASGAYVKIGDNVYYTMYTTQVLESLPLQLKEGDIISVTVKNTNNTIATQLRNFMFKVTGNESKAITAQSSGIVTKTTTK
;
A
#
# COMPACT_ATOMS: atom_id res chain seq x y z
N MET A 1 -41.59 -31.78 23.69
CA MET A 1 -41.84 -30.93 22.50
C MET A 1 -40.83 -29.80 22.30
N GLY A 2 -39.92 -29.50 23.26
CA GLY A 2 -38.80 -28.56 23.04
C GLY A 2 -37.58 -29.14 22.31
N ASP A 3 -37.53 -30.46 22.15
CA ASP A 3 -36.37 -31.18 21.61
C ASP A 3 -36.28 -31.03 20.08
N SER A 4 -37.38 -31.24 19.36
CA SER A 4 -37.41 -31.13 17.89
C SER A 4 -37.08 -29.72 17.38
N ALA A 5 -37.53 -28.66 18.06
CA ALA A 5 -37.21 -27.28 17.68
C ALA A 5 -35.72 -26.96 17.87
N THR A 6 -35.12 -27.45 18.95
CA THR A 6 -33.69 -27.29 19.24
C THR A 6 -32.85 -28.05 18.21
N THR A 7 -33.26 -29.27 17.83
CA THR A 7 -32.58 -30.04 16.77
C THR A 7 -32.64 -29.33 15.41
N ILE A 8 -33.80 -28.78 15.04
CA ILE A 8 -33.95 -28.03 13.77
C ILE A 8 -33.03 -26.80 13.78
N ILE A 9 -33.01 -26.03 14.87
CA ILE A 9 -32.10 -24.87 15.01
C ILE A 9 -30.63 -25.29 14.92
N ALA A 10 -30.26 -26.42 15.56
CA ALA A 10 -28.89 -26.93 15.51
C ALA A 10 -28.46 -27.33 14.10
N ILE A 11 -29.35 -27.94 13.30
CA ILE A 11 -29.09 -28.29 11.90
C ILE A 11 -28.91 -27.03 11.05
N PHE A 12 -29.77 -26.03 11.22
CA PHE A 12 -29.64 -24.75 10.52
C PHE A 12 -28.33 -24.03 10.88
N LEU A 13 -27.96 -24.02 12.17
CA LEU A 13 -26.70 -23.44 12.62
C LEU A 13 -25.49 -24.18 12.01
N ALA A 14 -25.52 -25.51 12.00
CA ALA A 14 -24.46 -26.33 11.41
C ALA A 14 -24.34 -26.10 9.89
N ALA A 15 -25.46 -25.99 9.18
CA ALA A 15 -25.49 -25.67 7.76
C ALA A 15 -24.86 -24.30 7.48
N ILE A 16 -25.21 -23.26 8.26
CA ILE A 16 -24.62 -21.92 8.13
C ILE A 16 -23.10 -21.99 8.37
N LEU A 17 -22.65 -22.64 9.43
CA LEU A 17 -21.22 -22.79 9.74
C LEU A 17 -20.46 -23.48 8.62
N MET A 18 -21.05 -24.50 7.98
CA MET A 18 -20.45 -25.21 6.85
C MET A 18 -20.20 -24.31 5.64
N PHE A 19 -20.97 -23.22 5.45
CA PHE A 19 -20.73 -22.23 4.39
C PHE A 19 -19.78 -21.11 4.83
N VAL A 20 -19.83 -20.70 6.09
CA VAL A 20 -19.01 -19.60 6.61
C VAL A 20 -17.51 -19.93 6.59
N PHE A 21 -17.10 -21.15 6.95
CA PHE A 21 -15.68 -21.52 6.95
C PHE A 21 -15.03 -21.52 5.55
N PRO A 22 -15.64 -22.13 4.51
CA PRO A 22 -15.17 -22.00 3.13
C PRO A 22 -15.11 -20.55 2.66
N LEU A 23 -16.15 -19.74 2.97
CA LEU A 23 -16.18 -18.32 2.59
C LEU A 23 -15.05 -17.53 3.26
N MET A 24 -14.77 -17.78 4.54
CA MET A 24 -13.65 -17.14 5.25
C MET A 24 -12.31 -17.50 4.60
N THR A 25 -12.11 -18.78 4.28
CA THR A 25 -10.88 -19.25 3.62
C THR A 25 -10.69 -18.64 2.23
N MET A 26 -11.78 -18.50 1.46
CA MET A 26 -11.73 -17.83 0.15
C MET A 26 -11.46 -16.33 0.28
N ALA A 27 -12.06 -15.67 1.27
CA ALA A 27 -11.83 -14.26 1.53
C ALA A 27 -10.38 -13.99 1.94
N ASP A 28 -9.79 -14.81 2.82
CA ASP A 28 -8.38 -14.70 3.20
C ASP A 28 -7.45 -14.86 1.97
N LYS A 29 -7.71 -15.85 1.10
CA LYS A 29 -6.93 -16.03 -0.14
C LYS A 29 -7.08 -14.85 -1.11
N THR A 30 -8.26 -14.25 -1.15
CA THR A 30 -8.52 -13.05 -1.95
C THR A 30 -7.69 -11.88 -1.42
N ASP A 31 -7.69 -11.65 -0.11
CA ASP A 31 -6.90 -10.61 0.55
C ASP A 31 -5.39 -10.82 0.33
N ASP A 32 -4.89 -12.06 0.41
CA ASP A 32 -3.48 -12.39 0.12
C ASP A 32 -3.11 -12.06 -1.33
N THR A 33 -4.01 -12.37 -2.28
CA THR A 33 -3.81 -12.07 -3.70
C THR A 33 -3.79 -10.56 -3.95
N VAL A 34 -4.71 -9.82 -3.32
CA VAL A 34 -4.74 -8.36 -3.38
C VAL A 34 -3.47 -7.77 -2.78
N LYS A 35 -3.02 -8.24 -1.62
CA LYS A 35 -1.78 -7.79 -0.99
C LYS A 35 -0.58 -7.99 -1.90
N LEU A 36 -0.47 -9.16 -2.53
CA LEU A 36 0.60 -9.42 -3.50
C LEU A 36 0.52 -8.48 -4.69
N THR A 37 -0.68 -8.27 -5.25
CA THR A 37 -0.90 -7.37 -6.39
C THR A 37 -0.48 -5.94 -6.07
N VAL A 38 -0.90 -5.42 -4.91
CA VAL A 38 -0.53 -4.06 -4.43
C VAL A 38 0.98 -3.96 -4.19
N GLN A 39 1.60 -5.00 -3.60
CA GLN A 39 3.04 -5.04 -3.39
C GLN A 39 3.82 -5.04 -4.70
N THR A 40 3.36 -5.82 -5.70
CA THR A 40 3.96 -5.87 -7.03
C THR A 40 3.82 -4.52 -7.72
N ALA A 41 2.63 -3.93 -7.79
CA ALA A 41 2.40 -2.62 -8.40
C ALA A 41 3.25 -1.52 -7.74
N THR A 42 3.34 -1.51 -6.41
CA THR A 42 4.19 -0.56 -5.65
C THR A 42 5.67 -0.78 -5.97
N THR A 43 6.11 -2.03 -6.07
CA THR A 43 7.50 -2.37 -6.39
C THR A 43 7.87 -2.00 -7.82
N GLU A 44 7.00 -2.28 -8.78
CA GLU A 44 7.19 -1.94 -10.19
C GLU A 44 7.23 -0.43 -10.39
N PHE A 45 6.31 0.31 -9.77
CA PHE A 45 6.30 1.77 -9.79
C PHE A 45 7.61 2.35 -9.23
N THR A 46 8.03 1.90 -8.04
CA THR A 46 9.30 2.33 -7.44
C THR A 46 10.49 1.96 -8.32
N ASN A 47 10.55 0.74 -8.86
CA ASN A 47 11.67 0.29 -9.71
C ASN A 47 11.75 1.04 -11.04
N ASP A 48 10.60 1.38 -11.64
CA ASP A 48 10.54 2.17 -12.86
C ASP A 48 11.08 3.59 -12.60
N ILE A 49 10.68 4.23 -11.48
CA ILE A 49 11.27 5.53 -11.07
C ILE A 49 12.77 5.41 -10.83
N ARG A 50 13.23 4.37 -10.14
CA ARG A 50 14.66 4.16 -9.83
C ARG A 50 15.51 3.95 -11.07
N SER A 51 14.99 3.22 -12.04
CA SER A 51 15.72 2.85 -13.27
C SER A 51 15.67 3.93 -14.35
N THR A 52 14.62 4.76 -14.37
CA THR A 52 14.47 5.85 -15.35
C THR A 52 14.93 7.20 -14.81
N GLY A 53 14.91 7.39 -13.49
CA GLY A 53 15.14 8.69 -12.86
C GLY A 53 14.00 9.69 -13.08
N LEU A 54 12.85 9.26 -13.60
CA LEU A 54 11.74 10.13 -13.96
C LEU A 54 10.43 9.64 -13.36
N LEU A 55 9.81 10.50 -12.57
CA LEU A 55 8.43 10.34 -12.15
C LEU A 55 7.53 11.26 -12.99
N SER A 56 6.73 10.67 -13.87
CA SER A 56 5.77 11.38 -14.71
C SER A 56 4.33 11.21 -14.21
N GLN A 57 3.44 12.13 -14.60
CA GLN A 57 2.01 12.04 -14.29
C GLN A 57 1.41 10.71 -14.78
N GLN A 58 1.72 10.32 -16.02
CA GLN A 58 1.22 9.06 -16.58
C GLN A 58 1.63 7.82 -15.77
N LYS A 59 2.86 7.79 -15.25
CA LYS A 59 3.34 6.68 -14.41
C LYS A 59 2.58 6.63 -13.08
N TYR A 60 2.32 7.79 -12.48
CA TYR A 60 1.51 7.89 -11.28
C TYR A 60 0.05 7.49 -11.53
N ASP A 61 -0.56 7.96 -12.62
CA ASP A 61 -1.95 7.61 -12.97
C ASP A 61 -2.11 6.10 -13.21
N ASN A 62 -1.16 5.48 -13.93
CA ASN A 62 -1.14 4.02 -14.12
C ASN A 62 -1.01 3.26 -12.80
N PHE A 63 -0.19 3.76 -11.87
CA PHE A 63 -0.04 3.18 -10.55
C PHE A 63 -1.34 3.25 -9.73
N ILE A 64 -2.00 4.41 -9.69
CA ILE A 64 -3.30 4.57 -9.02
C ILE A 64 -4.38 3.70 -9.67
N LEU A 65 -4.37 3.57 -11.00
CA LEU A 65 -5.28 2.69 -11.73
C LEU A 65 -5.06 1.21 -11.38
N ALA A 66 -3.80 0.77 -11.28
CA ALA A 66 -3.47 -0.59 -10.85
C ALA A 66 -3.96 -0.87 -9.42
N LEU A 67 -3.80 0.08 -8.49
CA LEU A 67 -4.35 -0.04 -7.12
C LEU A 67 -5.88 -0.12 -7.14
N SER A 68 -6.53 0.75 -7.90
CA SER A 68 -8.00 0.82 -7.99
C SER A 68 -8.62 -0.45 -8.59
N SER A 69 -7.89 -1.17 -9.46
CA SER A 69 -8.36 -2.44 -10.04
C SER A 69 -8.58 -3.57 -9.04
N THR A 70 -8.04 -3.45 -7.83
CA THR A 70 -8.22 -4.44 -6.75
C THR A 70 -9.54 -4.26 -5.99
N ASN A 71 -10.35 -3.27 -6.39
CA ASN A 71 -11.66 -2.96 -5.81
C ASN A 71 -11.61 -2.60 -4.30
N ASN A 72 -10.49 -2.05 -3.88
CA ASN A 72 -10.26 -1.51 -2.54
C ASN A 72 -9.80 -0.05 -2.65
N SER A 73 -9.97 0.69 -1.55
CA SER A 73 -9.53 2.07 -1.44
C SER A 73 -8.17 2.13 -0.77
N TYR A 74 -7.24 2.87 -1.35
CA TYR A 74 -5.88 3.01 -0.84
C TYR A 74 -5.48 4.45 -0.63
N ASP A 75 -4.62 4.67 0.35
CA ASP A 75 -3.84 5.87 0.53
C ASP A 75 -2.39 5.57 0.11
N ALA A 76 -1.85 6.38 -0.79
CA ALA A 76 -0.51 6.22 -1.35
C ALA A 76 0.37 7.38 -0.92
N GLU A 77 1.32 7.08 -0.05
CA GLU A 77 2.33 8.01 0.46
C GLU A 77 3.61 7.87 -0.36
N ILE A 78 4.04 8.97 -0.98
CA ILE A 78 5.27 9.04 -1.78
C ILE A 78 6.21 10.04 -1.12
N VAL A 79 7.40 9.55 -0.77
CA VAL A 79 8.48 10.37 -0.18
C VAL A 79 9.70 10.30 -1.08
N VAL A 80 10.16 11.45 -1.53
CA VAL A 80 11.39 11.60 -2.33
C VAL A 80 12.42 12.33 -1.49
N GLN A 81 13.60 11.77 -1.32
CA GLN A 81 14.73 12.42 -0.66
C GLN A 81 15.79 12.71 -1.71
N LYS A 82 15.95 13.99 -2.06
CA LYS A 82 16.94 14.43 -3.05
C LYS A 82 18.28 14.68 -2.40
N LEU A 83 19.36 14.18 -2.99
CA LEU A 83 20.71 14.42 -2.52
C LEU A 83 21.08 15.91 -2.72
N ASP A 84 21.48 16.58 -1.65
CA ASP A 84 21.96 17.97 -1.67
C ASP A 84 23.50 17.99 -1.70
N GLU A 85 24.07 18.37 -2.84
CA GLU A 85 25.51 18.51 -3.05
C GLU A 85 26.07 19.82 -2.45
N ASN A 86 25.23 20.77 -2.01
CA ASN A 86 25.67 22.03 -1.45
C ASN A 86 24.94 22.39 -0.13
N PRO A 87 25.35 21.79 1.00
CA PRO A 87 24.75 21.98 2.32
C PRO A 87 24.76 23.43 2.84
N ALA A 88 25.52 24.33 2.21
CA ALA A 88 25.66 25.72 2.61
C ALA A 88 24.47 26.61 2.19
N LYS A 89 23.66 26.19 1.20
CA LYS A 89 22.42 26.90 0.85
C LYS A 89 21.24 26.26 1.59
N LYS A 90 21.02 26.71 2.82
CA LYS A 90 19.84 26.36 3.62
C LYS A 90 18.55 26.79 2.90
N ALA A 91 17.95 25.88 2.13
CA ALA A 91 16.58 25.99 1.65
C ALA A 91 15.65 25.41 2.72
N SER A 92 14.58 26.13 3.03
CA SER A 92 13.65 25.82 4.12
C SER A 92 12.92 24.47 3.92
N GLY A 93 13.48 23.36 4.42
CA GLY A 93 12.81 22.05 4.47
C GLY A 93 13.45 21.06 5.46
N ALA A 94 12.79 19.92 5.67
CA ALA A 94 13.24 18.89 6.60
C ALA A 94 14.45 18.14 6.01
N TYR A 95 15.64 18.52 6.46
CA TYR A 95 16.90 17.89 6.09
C TYR A 95 17.15 16.63 6.90
N VAL A 96 17.46 15.53 6.22
CA VAL A 96 17.88 14.28 6.86
C VAL A 96 19.32 14.01 6.45
N LYS A 97 20.19 13.73 7.43
CA LYS A 97 21.56 13.27 7.19
C LYS A 97 21.57 11.75 7.19
N ILE A 98 22.04 11.15 6.11
CA ILE A 98 22.29 9.70 6.01
C ILE A 98 23.77 9.55 5.68
N GLY A 99 24.59 9.21 6.68
CA GLY A 99 26.04 9.27 6.56
C GLY A 99 26.54 10.71 6.45
N ASP A 100 27.45 10.97 5.50
CA ASP A 100 27.98 12.31 5.19
C ASP A 100 27.11 13.13 4.21
N ASN A 101 26.09 12.49 3.63
CA ASN A 101 25.24 13.07 2.61
C ASN A 101 24.00 13.73 3.25
N VAL A 102 23.66 14.93 2.78
CA VAL A 102 22.47 15.68 3.22
C VAL A 102 21.37 15.51 2.18
N TYR A 103 20.15 15.19 2.62
CA TYR A 103 19.01 15.01 1.74
C TYR A 103 17.89 16.03 2.03
N TYR A 104 17.25 16.51 0.97
CA TYR A 104 16.03 17.31 1.02
C TYR A 104 14.80 16.41 0.80
N THR A 105 13.91 16.34 1.79
CA THR A 105 12.72 15.48 1.74
C THR A 105 11.53 16.21 1.13
N MET A 106 10.92 15.62 0.10
CA MET A 106 9.64 16.01 -0.49
C MET A 106 8.58 14.97 -0.16
N TYR A 107 7.43 15.43 0.33
CA TYR A 107 6.26 14.59 0.61
C TYR A 107 5.29 14.55 -0.57
N THR A 108 4.31 13.64 -0.53
CA THR A 108 3.39 13.33 -1.64
C THR A 108 2.85 14.57 -2.34
N THR A 109 2.34 15.57 -1.60
CA THR A 109 1.79 16.80 -2.18
C THR A 109 2.82 17.58 -3.00
N GLN A 110 4.02 17.77 -2.45
CA GLN A 110 5.13 18.46 -3.11
C GLN A 110 5.64 17.69 -4.32
N VAL A 111 5.66 16.35 -4.23
CA VAL A 111 6.06 15.47 -5.34
C VAL A 111 5.07 15.58 -6.49
N LEU A 112 3.76 15.53 -6.20
CA LEU A 112 2.70 15.61 -7.21
C LEU A 112 2.62 17.00 -7.88
N GLU A 113 2.81 18.08 -7.11
CA GLU A 113 2.86 19.45 -7.66
C GLU A 113 4.07 19.68 -8.58
N SER A 114 5.15 18.91 -8.38
CA SER A 114 6.40 19.05 -9.13
C SER A 114 6.52 18.07 -10.30
N LEU A 115 5.42 17.44 -10.73
CA LEU A 115 5.42 16.52 -11.86
C LEU A 115 5.50 17.27 -13.21
N PRO A 116 6.28 16.78 -14.19
CA PRO A 116 7.17 15.61 -14.13
C PRO A 116 8.44 15.89 -13.31
N LEU A 117 8.73 15.01 -12.35
CA LEU A 117 9.85 15.15 -11.43
C LEU A 117 11.04 14.34 -11.92
N GLN A 118 12.13 15.05 -12.25
CA GLN A 118 13.42 14.43 -12.55
C GLN A 118 14.21 14.19 -11.24
N LEU A 119 14.78 13.00 -11.15
CA LEU A 119 15.59 12.50 -10.05
C LEU A 119 17.00 12.20 -10.57
N LYS A 120 17.99 12.44 -9.71
CA LYS A 120 19.39 12.13 -9.99
C LYS A 120 19.78 10.83 -9.33
N GLU A 121 20.85 10.23 -9.83
CA GLU A 121 21.49 9.10 -9.19
C GLU A 121 21.90 9.46 -7.76
N GLY A 122 21.53 8.61 -6.80
CA GLY A 122 21.70 8.87 -5.37
C GLY A 122 20.47 9.41 -4.65
N ASP A 123 19.43 9.88 -5.35
CA ASP A 123 18.14 10.22 -4.74
C ASP A 123 17.43 8.96 -4.21
N ILE A 124 16.68 9.08 -3.12
CA ILE A 124 15.94 7.96 -2.52
C ILE A 124 14.45 8.17 -2.74
N ILE A 125 13.76 7.16 -3.24
CA ILE A 125 12.30 7.12 -3.37
C ILE A 125 11.76 6.09 -2.38
N SER A 126 10.71 6.44 -1.66
CA SER A 126 9.96 5.55 -0.78
C SER A 126 8.48 5.70 -1.07
N VAL A 127 7.81 4.58 -1.34
CA VAL A 127 6.38 4.52 -1.61
C VAL A 127 5.74 3.56 -0.62
N THR A 128 4.73 4.04 0.09
CA THR A 128 3.95 3.24 1.05
C THR A 128 2.48 3.33 0.66
N VAL A 129 1.81 2.19 0.55
CA VAL A 129 0.39 2.08 0.21
C VAL A 129 -0.32 1.38 1.35
N LYS A 130 -1.42 1.97 1.84
CA LYS A 130 -2.27 1.40 2.89
C LYS A 130 -3.72 1.42 2.47
N ASN A 131 -4.46 0.34 2.70
CA ASN A 131 -5.90 0.35 2.47
C ASN A 131 -6.64 1.19 3.52
N THR A 132 -7.69 1.88 3.10
CA THR A 132 -8.56 2.69 3.98
C THR A 132 -9.91 2.02 4.25
N ASN A 133 -10.28 1.00 3.48
CA ASN A 133 -11.54 0.26 3.63
C ASN A 133 -11.34 -1.12 4.28
N ASN A 134 -12.39 -1.65 4.92
CA ASN A 134 -12.38 -3.01 5.47
C ASN A 134 -12.61 -4.05 4.37
N THR A 135 -11.70 -5.01 4.25
CA THR A 135 -11.81 -6.12 3.30
C THR A 135 -12.94 -7.10 3.67
N ILE A 136 -13.36 -7.93 2.72
CA ILE A 136 -14.38 -8.96 2.95
C ILE A 136 -13.92 -9.95 4.04
N ALA A 137 -12.63 -10.31 4.07
CA ALA A 137 -12.10 -11.18 5.11
C ALA A 137 -12.18 -10.53 6.49
N THR A 138 -11.87 -9.23 6.59
CA THR A 138 -12.02 -8.46 7.82
C THR A 138 -13.49 -8.39 8.26
N GLN A 139 -14.42 -8.18 7.34
CA GLN A 139 -15.85 -8.15 7.65
C GLN A 139 -16.37 -9.52 8.13
N LEU A 140 -15.99 -10.62 7.47
CA LEU A 140 -16.35 -11.99 7.86
C LEU A 140 -15.72 -12.37 9.21
N ARG A 141 -14.46 -11.98 9.45
CA ARG A 141 -13.81 -12.16 10.76
C ARG A 141 -14.51 -11.37 11.85
N ASN A 142 -14.86 -10.11 11.60
CA ASN A 142 -15.59 -9.29 12.55
C ASN A 142 -17.00 -9.84 12.85
N PHE A 143 -17.65 -10.44 11.85
CA PHE A 143 -18.91 -11.16 12.05
C PHE A 143 -18.73 -12.39 12.95
N MET A 144 -17.68 -13.18 12.73
CA MET A 144 -17.44 -14.44 13.46
C MET A 144 -16.83 -14.23 14.88
N PHE A 145 -15.96 -13.23 15.04
CA PHE A 145 -15.10 -13.03 16.21
C PHE A 145 -15.42 -11.77 17.01
N LYS A 146 -16.62 -11.18 16.87
CA LYS A 146 -17.08 -9.95 17.56
C LYS A 146 -16.97 -9.98 19.11
N VAL A 147 -16.49 -11.07 19.70
CA VAL A 147 -16.30 -11.32 21.14
C VAL A 147 -14.82 -11.21 21.60
N THR A 148 -13.81 -11.18 20.70
CA THR A 148 -12.39 -11.33 21.11
C THR A 148 -11.42 -10.26 20.55
N GLY A 149 -11.94 -9.14 20.04
CA GLY A 149 -11.10 -7.98 19.68
C GLY A 149 -10.97 -7.74 18.18
N ASN A 150 -10.94 -6.45 17.83
CA ASN A 150 -11.10 -5.92 16.49
C ASN A 150 -9.73 -5.87 15.77
N GLU A 151 -9.17 -7.02 15.43
CA GLU A 151 -7.95 -7.11 14.61
C GLU A 151 -8.31 -6.89 13.13
N SER A 152 -8.39 -5.62 12.72
CA SER A 152 -8.53 -5.27 11.30
C SER A 152 -7.21 -5.55 10.59
N LYS A 153 -7.19 -6.50 9.65
CA LYS A 153 -6.03 -6.74 8.82
C LYS A 153 -5.98 -5.66 7.74
N ALA A 154 -5.06 -4.72 7.89
CA ALA A 154 -4.77 -3.74 6.84
C ALA A 154 -3.89 -4.36 5.75
N ILE A 155 -4.31 -4.23 4.49
CA ILE A 155 -3.47 -4.45 3.32
C ILE A 155 -2.50 -3.26 3.24
N THR A 156 -1.22 -3.55 3.47
CA THR A 156 -0.13 -2.57 3.36
C THR A 156 0.94 -3.10 2.41
N ALA A 157 1.46 -2.23 1.56
CA ALA A 157 2.64 -2.47 0.75
C ALA A 157 3.62 -1.32 0.92
N GLN A 158 4.92 -1.64 0.86
CA GLN A 158 5.96 -0.63 0.88
C GLN A 158 7.06 -1.04 -0.08
N SER A 159 7.60 -0.08 -0.82
CA SER A 159 8.80 -0.26 -1.61
C SER A 159 9.64 1.00 -1.59
N SER A 160 10.94 0.84 -1.32
CA SER A 160 11.89 1.95 -1.28
C SER A 160 13.16 1.57 -2.01
N GLY A 161 13.86 2.55 -2.57
CA GLY A 161 15.18 2.32 -3.12
C GLY A 161 15.85 3.57 -3.66
N ILE A 162 17.14 3.42 -3.92
CA ILE A 162 18.00 4.49 -4.45
C ILE A 162 17.85 4.52 -5.97
N VAL A 163 17.76 5.71 -6.55
CA VAL A 163 17.75 5.97 -7.99
C VAL A 163 19.14 5.65 -8.53
N THR A 164 19.21 4.77 -9.53
CA THR A 164 20.47 4.24 -10.08
C THR A 164 20.79 4.81 -11.46
N LYS A 165 19.91 5.64 -12.02
CA LYS A 165 20.12 6.27 -13.33
C LYS A 165 19.59 7.70 -13.29
N THR A 166 20.42 8.65 -13.68
CA THR A 166 20.00 10.03 -13.90
C THR A 166 19.33 10.15 -15.26
N THR A 167 18.15 10.77 -15.34
CA THR A 167 17.57 11.14 -16.64
C THR A 167 18.42 12.23 -17.27
N THR A 168 19.23 11.87 -18.27
CA THR A 168 19.98 12.85 -19.07
C THR A 168 19.00 13.61 -19.96
N LYS A 169 19.13 14.94 -19.94
CA LYS A 169 18.29 15.89 -20.68
C LYS A 169 18.27 15.63 -22.19
#